data_AF-A0A4Q6C3J3-F1
#
_entry.id   AF-A0A4Q6C3J3-F1
#
_cell.length_a   1.000
_cell.length_b   1.000
_cell.length_c   1.000
_cell.angle_alpha   90.00
_cell.angle_beta   90.00
_cell.angle_gamma   90.00
#
_symmetry.space_group_name_H-M   'P 1'
#
loop_
_entity.id
_entity.type
_entity.pdbx_description
1 polymer ?
#
loop_
_entity_poly.entity_id
_entity_poly.type
_entity_poly.pdbx_seq_one_letter_code
_entity_poly.pdbx_strand_id
1 'polypeptide(L)'
;MNAVTTSNHKTNTFKWLLKREFWENRGGFVWAPVITGAIFLVMTILGLVIASALFWKARNESGINLSTNLEPGHAQAMGFAGDLSLVVGIGLAMAVMAFVVFFYCLGSLYDERRDRSVLFWKSMPVSDTQTVLSKLAWALLLAPVIAILVGVAIGAALWLVSLLAAAINGLPSAGAVVTESHPLRVLGNILVIVPVYALWALPTVGWLMLCSAWARRFPFLWAVLIPFLTCAMVSLVALITGAATGMKFPFASLWYTVWYRGV
;
A
#
# COMPACT_ATOMS: atom_id res chain seq x y z
N MET A 1 5.35 42.25 31.17
CA MET A 1 5.20 40.78 31.18
C MET A 1 6.24 40.21 30.22
N ASN A 2 7.33 39.65 30.73
CA ASN A 2 8.36 39.04 29.91
C ASN A 2 7.87 37.68 29.46
N ALA A 3 7.53 37.54 28.18
CA ALA A 3 7.21 36.24 27.60
C ALA A 3 8.46 35.37 27.69
N VAL A 4 8.37 34.25 28.42
CA VAL A 4 9.41 33.22 28.44
C VAL A 4 9.50 32.66 27.02
N THR A 5 10.51 33.08 26.27
CA THR A 5 10.83 32.51 24.97
C THR A 5 11.49 31.16 25.20
N THR A 6 10.68 30.11 25.35
CA THR A 6 11.20 28.74 25.25
C THR A 6 11.76 28.58 23.84
N SER A 7 13.08 28.52 23.70
CA SER A 7 13.70 28.23 22.40
C SER A 7 13.32 26.80 22.02
N ASN A 8 12.35 26.67 21.11
CA ASN A 8 11.91 25.36 20.66
C ASN A 8 12.98 24.80 19.72
N HIS A 9 13.57 23.67 20.10
CA HIS A 9 14.55 22.99 19.28
C HIS A 9 13.93 22.61 17.92
N LYS A 10 14.69 22.70 16.81
CA LYS A 10 14.19 22.42 15.44
C LYS A 10 13.51 21.05 15.31
N THR A 11 13.93 20.08 16.12
CA THR A 11 13.33 18.74 16.20
C THR A 11 11.87 18.77 16.67
N ASN A 12 11.52 19.67 17.59
CA ASN A 12 10.14 19.84 18.03
C ASN A 12 9.27 20.37 16.89
N THR A 13 9.78 21.34 16.12
CA THR A 13 9.08 21.89 14.96
C THR A 13 8.77 20.81 13.93
N PHE A 14 9.74 19.97 13.58
CA PHE A 14 9.53 18.88 12.61
C PHE A 14 8.52 17.84 13.11
N LYS A 15 8.58 17.47 14.39
CA LYS A 15 7.60 16.56 15.01
C LYS A 15 6.17 17.12 14.93
N TRP A 16 5.99 18.42 15.13
CA TRP A 16 4.69 19.07 15.02
C TRP A 16 4.17 19.10 13.59
N LEU A 17 5.04 19.33 12.59
CA LEU A 17 4.66 19.22 11.18
C LEU A 17 4.16 17.82 10.84
N LEU A 18 4.90 16.78 11.27
CA LEU A 18 4.45 15.39 11.06
C LEU A 18 3.10 15.12 11.72
N LYS A 19 2.90 15.61 12.95
CA LYS A 19 1.62 15.47 13.64
C LYS A 19 0.51 16.22 12.90
N ARG A 20 0.73 17.44 12.44
CA ARG A 20 -0.27 18.20 11.66
C ARG A 20 -0.71 17.42 10.42
N GLU A 21 0.23 16.95 9.62
CA GLU A 21 -0.05 16.19 8.39
C GLU A 21 -0.91 14.95 8.65
N PHE A 22 -0.65 14.24 9.76
CA PHE A 22 -1.47 13.09 10.16
C PHE A 22 -2.92 13.48 10.44
N TRP A 23 -3.12 14.58 11.15
CA TRP A 23 -4.46 14.99 11.58
C TRP A 23 -5.29 15.49 10.40
N GLU A 24 -4.66 16.20 9.46
CA GLU A 24 -5.31 16.67 8.23
C GLU A 24 -5.68 15.51 7.29
N ASN A 25 -4.83 14.47 7.21
CA ASN A 25 -5.00 13.36 6.26
C ASN A 25 -5.42 12.04 6.91
N ARG A 26 -5.95 12.08 8.15
CA ARG A 26 -6.30 10.88 8.93
C ARG A 26 -7.30 9.98 8.22
N GLY A 27 -8.23 10.57 7.47
CA GLY A 27 -9.23 9.86 6.67
C GLY A 27 -8.55 8.93 5.66
N GLY A 28 -7.57 9.42 4.92
CA GLY A 28 -6.83 8.62 3.94
C GLY A 28 -5.91 7.60 4.62
N PHE A 29 -5.05 8.04 5.52
CA PHE A 29 -3.98 7.17 6.05
C PHE A 29 -4.47 6.04 6.95
N VAL A 30 -5.57 6.24 7.69
CA VAL A 30 -6.07 5.24 8.65
C VAL A 30 -7.38 4.65 8.20
N TRP A 31 -8.38 5.49 7.90
CA TRP A 31 -9.73 4.99 7.65
C TRP A 31 -9.87 4.29 6.31
N ALA A 32 -9.17 4.74 5.26
CA ALA A 32 -9.24 4.08 3.95
C ALA A 32 -8.81 2.60 4.00
N PRO A 33 -7.62 2.21 4.51
CA PRO A 33 -7.26 0.79 4.60
C PRO A 33 -8.14 0.02 5.58
N VAL A 34 -8.58 0.62 6.68
CA VAL A 34 -9.45 -0.02 7.67
C VAL A 34 -10.82 -0.38 7.07
N ILE A 35 -11.46 0.56 6.37
CA ILE A 35 -12.77 0.33 5.75
C ILE A 35 -12.67 -0.71 4.64
N THR A 36 -11.66 -0.61 3.76
CA THR A 36 -11.44 -1.60 2.71
C THR A 36 -11.18 -2.99 3.29
N GLY A 37 -10.37 -3.07 4.34
CA GLY A 37 -10.11 -4.31 5.07
C GLY A 37 -11.36 -4.91 5.70
N ALA A 38 -12.21 -4.08 6.31
CA ALA A 38 -13.47 -4.52 6.90
C ALA A 38 -14.44 -5.08 5.83
N ILE A 39 -14.58 -4.38 4.70
CA ILE A 39 -15.40 -4.85 3.57
C ILE A 39 -14.86 -6.18 3.03
N PHE A 40 -13.55 -6.26 2.81
CA PHE A 40 -12.90 -7.46 2.30
C PHE A 40 -13.07 -8.66 3.25
N LEU A 41 -12.95 -8.42 4.57
CA LEU A 41 -13.18 -9.44 5.59
C LEU A 41 -14.63 -9.94 5.56
N VAL A 42 -15.62 -9.05 5.47
CA VAL A 42 -17.03 -9.44 5.35
C VAL A 42 -17.26 -10.29 4.10
N MET A 43 -16.73 -9.87 2.95
CA MET A 43 -16.82 -10.62 1.70
C MET A 43 -16.15 -12.00 1.82
N THR A 44 -15.01 -12.08 2.51
CA THR A 44 -14.29 -13.33 2.74
C THR A 44 -15.10 -14.30 3.61
N ILE A 45 -15.71 -13.79 4.69
CA ILE A 45 -16.60 -14.59 5.54
C ILE A 45 -17.78 -15.12 4.73
N LEU A 46 -18.45 -14.27 3.95
CA LEU A 46 -19.57 -14.70 3.10
C LEU A 46 -19.13 -15.79 2.10
N GLY A 47 -17.99 -15.59 1.44
CA GLY A 47 -17.40 -16.58 0.53
C GLY A 47 -17.12 -17.92 1.22
N LEU A 48 -16.59 -17.89 2.46
CA LEU A 48 -16.32 -19.09 3.25
C LEU A 48 -17.59 -19.80 3.73
N VAL A 49 -18.64 -19.06 4.07
CA VAL A 49 -19.95 -19.65 4.42
C VAL A 49 -20.53 -20.38 3.21
N ILE A 50 -20.45 -19.79 2.01
CA ILE A 50 -20.91 -20.45 0.78
C ILE A 50 -20.04 -21.67 0.47
N ALA A 51 -18.70 -21.52 0.54
CA ALA A 51 -17.76 -22.61 0.27
C ALA A 51 -17.96 -23.79 1.23
N SER A 52 -18.17 -23.52 2.52
CA SER A 52 -18.48 -24.56 3.50
C SER A 52 -19.82 -25.24 3.20
N ALA A 53 -20.89 -24.49 2.90
CA ALA A 53 -22.18 -25.11 2.54
C ALA A 53 -22.05 -26.07 1.33
N LEU A 54 -21.29 -25.68 0.30
CA LEU A 54 -20.99 -26.53 -0.85
C LEU A 54 -20.14 -27.75 -0.47
N PHE A 55 -19.11 -27.55 0.35
CA PHE A 55 -18.24 -28.62 0.84
C PHE A 55 -19.03 -29.69 1.60
N TRP A 56 -19.94 -29.28 2.49
CA TRP A 56 -20.77 -30.20 3.27
C TRP A 56 -21.75 -30.97 2.38
N LYS A 57 -22.34 -30.30 1.39
CA LYS A 57 -23.20 -30.97 0.40
C LYS A 57 -22.43 -32.04 -0.38
N ALA A 58 -21.26 -31.67 -0.92
CA ALA A 58 -20.41 -32.59 -1.66
C ALA A 58 -19.95 -33.79 -0.81
N ARG A 59 -19.59 -33.54 0.46
CA ARG A 59 -19.20 -34.59 1.42
C ARG A 59 -20.32 -35.60 1.65
N ASN A 60 -21.55 -35.13 1.82
CA ASN A 60 -22.70 -36.00 2.04
C ASN A 60 -23.07 -36.82 0.78
N GLU A 61 -22.90 -36.27 -0.41
CA GLU A 61 -23.19 -36.96 -1.68
C GLU A 61 -22.10 -37.98 -2.07
N SER A 62 -20.83 -37.68 -1.80
CA SER A 62 -19.69 -38.51 -2.21
C SER A 62 -19.29 -39.59 -1.21
N GLY A 63 -19.84 -39.57 0.01
CA GLY A 63 -19.50 -40.54 1.06
C GLY A 63 -18.03 -40.50 1.50
N ILE A 64 -17.29 -39.45 1.13
CA ILE A 64 -15.86 -39.30 1.44
C ILE A 64 -15.72 -39.06 2.95
N ASN A 65 -15.34 -40.11 3.67
CA ASN A 65 -14.82 -39.99 5.00
C ASN A 65 -13.39 -39.45 4.90
N LEU A 66 -13.20 -38.18 5.26
CA LEU A 66 -11.88 -37.57 5.39
C LEU A 66 -11.19 -38.15 6.64
N SER A 67 -10.86 -39.44 6.60
CA SER A 67 -10.19 -40.16 7.68
C SER A 67 -8.71 -39.82 7.69
N THR A 68 -8.35 -38.95 8.64
CA THR A 68 -7.16 -39.00 9.51
C THR A 68 -5.92 -39.76 9.03
N ASN A 69 -5.41 -39.44 7.85
CA ASN A 69 -3.97 -39.53 7.64
C ASN A 69 -3.47 -38.10 7.65
N LEU A 70 -2.84 -37.72 8.77
CA LEU A 70 -2.06 -36.50 8.92
C LEU A 70 -0.84 -36.62 8.00
N GLU A 71 -1.07 -36.57 6.69
CA GLU A 71 0.02 -36.46 5.74
C GLU A 71 0.70 -35.10 6.03
N PRO A 72 2.03 -35.07 6.24
CA PRO A 72 2.74 -33.83 6.57
C PRO A 72 2.43 -32.67 5.59
N GLY A 73 2.12 -33.00 4.33
CA GLY A 73 1.72 -32.04 3.30
C GLY A 73 0.41 -31.28 3.61
N HIS A 74 -0.56 -31.90 4.30
CA HIS A 74 -1.82 -31.24 4.64
C HIS A 74 -1.63 -30.21 5.76
N ALA A 75 -0.85 -30.53 6.79
CA ALA A 75 -0.53 -29.59 7.86
C ALA A 75 0.27 -28.39 7.33
N GLN A 76 1.23 -28.63 6.45
CA GLN A 76 2.02 -27.57 5.81
C GLN A 76 1.17 -26.68 4.90
N ALA A 77 0.22 -27.25 4.14
CA ALA A 77 -0.72 -26.48 3.33
C ALA A 77 -1.62 -25.57 4.18
N MET A 78 -2.04 -26.05 5.36
CA MET A 78 -2.83 -25.27 6.31
C MET A 78 -2.02 -24.14 6.97
N GLY A 79 -0.76 -24.40 7.33
CA GLY A 79 0.18 -23.37 7.80
C GLY A 79 0.42 -22.29 6.73
N PHE A 80 0.60 -22.70 5.48
CA PHE A 80 0.73 -21.79 4.34
C PHE A 80 -0.52 -20.94 4.11
N ALA A 81 -1.72 -21.52 4.25
CA ALA A 81 -2.97 -20.76 4.17
C ALA A 81 -3.06 -19.66 5.26
N GLY A 82 -2.51 -19.93 6.45
CA GLY A 82 -2.41 -18.94 7.51
C GLY A 82 -1.43 -17.81 7.19
N ASP A 83 -0.24 -18.14 6.69
CA ASP A 83 0.75 -17.15 6.24
C ASP A 83 0.20 -16.31 5.08
N LEU A 84 -0.51 -16.94 4.15
CA LEU A 84 -1.17 -16.25 3.04
C LEU A 84 -2.24 -15.28 3.53
N SER A 85 -3.02 -15.63 4.55
CA SER A 85 -4.03 -14.75 5.14
C SER A 85 -3.40 -13.45 5.68
N LEU A 86 -2.23 -13.57 6.33
CA LEU A 86 -1.47 -12.41 6.82
C LEU A 86 -0.91 -11.56 5.67
N VAL A 87 -0.32 -12.20 4.66
CA VAL A 87 0.23 -11.51 3.48
C VAL A 87 -0.87 -10.78 2.72
N VAL A 88 -2.05 -11.40 2.55
CA VAL A 88 -3.21 -10.78 1.88
C VAL A 88 -3.70 -9.55 2.65
N GLY A 89 -3.81 -9.62 3.98
CA GLY A 89 -4.21 -8.48 4.79
C GLY A 89 -3.24 -7.31 4.68
N ILE A 90 -1.93 -7.58 4.76
CA ILE A 90 -0.89 -6.55 4.62
C ILE A 90 -0.84 -6.01 3.19
N GLY A 91 -0.88 -6.88 2.18
CA GLY A 91 -0.86 -6.51 0.77
C GLY A 91 -2.05 -5.62 0.39
N LEU A 92 -3.25 -5.94 0.88
CA LEU A 92 -4.45 -5.13 0.66
C LEU A 92 -4.31 -3.73 1.27
N ALA A 93 -3.86 -3.63 2.52
CA ALA A 93 -3.65 -2.35 3.17
C ALA A 93 -2.58 -1.51 2.47
N MET A 94 -1.48 -2.14 2.04
CA MET A 94 -0.41 -1.50 1.27
C MET A 94 -0.89 -1.02 -0.10
N ALA A 95 -1.70 -1.81 -0.80
CA ALA A 95 -2.28 -1.42 -2.09
C ALA A 95 -3.18 -0.18 -1.94
N VAL A 96 -4.08 -0.18 -0.96
CA VAL A 96 -4.92 1.00 -0.65
C VAL A 96 -4.03 2.19 -0.29
N MET A 97 -2.98 1.97 0.50
CA MET A 97 -2.06 3.04 0.88
C MET A 97 -1.31 3.64 -0.29
N ALA A 98 -0.93 2.83 -1.28
CA ALA A 98 -0.29 3.34 -2.50
C ALA A 98 -1.20 4.33 -3.23
N PHE A 99 -2.50 4.04 -3.35
CA PHE A 99 -3.48 4.98 -3.91
C PHE A 99 -3.64 6.24 -3.05
N VAL A 100 -3.73 6.10 -1.73
CA VAL A 100 -3.83 7.25 -0.81
C VAL A 100 -2.59 8.15 -0.91
N VAL A 101 -1.40 7.56 -0.87
CA VAL A 101 -0.12 8.29 -0.98
C VAL A 101 0.01 8.97 -2.34
N PHE A 102 -0.43 8.33 -3.42
CA PHE A 102 -0.44 8.94 -4.75
C PHE A 102 -1.23 10.25 -4.78
N PHE A 103 -2.49 10.23 -4.30
CA PHE A 103 -3.32 11.44 -4.26
C PHE A 103 -2.82 12.45 -3.24
N TYR A 104 -2.31 11.99 -2.10
CA TYR A 104 -1.69 12.84 -1.09
C TYR A 104 -0.49 13.63 -1.67
N CYS A 105 0.44 12.96 -2.37
CA CYS A 105 1.59 13.62 -2.98
C CYS A 105 1.18 14.65 -4.03
N LEU A 106 0.14 14.38 -4.81
CA LEU A 106 -0.38 15.31 -5.82
C LEU A 106 -1.13 16.52 -5.23
N GLY A 107 -1.87 16.32 -4.14
CA GLY A 107 -2.67 17.37 -3.50
C GLY A 107 -1.88 18.22 -2.52
N SER A 108 -0.93 17.64 -1.80
CA SER A 108 -0.36 18.23 -0.57
C SER A 108 0.35 19.58 -0.74
N LEU A 109 0.99 19.87 -1.87
CA LEU A 109 1.61 21.17 -2.17
C LEU A 109 0.73 22.05 -3.07
N TYR A 110 -0.15 21.43 -3.85
CA TYR A 110 -1.11 22.13 -4.70
C TYR A 110 -2.18 22.83 -3.86
N ASP A 111 -2.77 22.12 -2.90
CA ASP A 111 -3.86 22.62 -2.05
C ASP A 111 -3.36 23.75 -1.14
N GLU A 112 -2.13 23.68 -0.62
CA GLU A 112 -1.53 24.79 0.17
C GLU A 112 -1.41 26.10 -0.61
N ARG A 113 -1.14 26.02 -1.93
CA ARG A 113 -1.07 27.20 -2.80
C ARG A 113 -2.45 27.68 -3.21
N ARG A 114 -3.35 26.74 -3.52
CA ARG A 114 -4.74 27.02 -3.87
C ARG A 114 -5.46 27.77 -2.74
N ASP A 115 -5.26 27.32 -1.51
CA ASP A 115 -5.92 27.85 -0.32
C ASP A 115 -5.13 29.02 0.31
N ARG A 116 -4.00 29.42 -0.31
CA ARG A 116 -3.08 30.49 0.14
C ARG A 116 -2.53 30.30 1.56
N SER A 117 -2.69 29.12 2.15
CA SER A 117 -2.14 28.79 3.47
C SER A 117 -0.61 28.84 3.49
N VAL A 118 0.05 28.74 2.33
CA VAL A 118 1.49 28.94 2.19
C VAL A 118 1.97 30.30 2.76
N LEU A 119 1.15 31.36 2.69
CA LEU A 119 1.49 32.68 3.25
C LEU A 119 1.51 32.66 4.78
N PHE A 120 0.62 31.88 5.40
CA PHE A 120 0.58 31.66 6.84
C PHE A 120 1.78 30.81 7.30
N TRP A 121 2.15 29.77 6.54
CA TRP A 121 3.33 28.97 6.89
C TRP A 121 4.63 29.76 6.79
N LYS A 122 4.70 30.71 5.86
CA LYS A 122 5.85 31.60 5.70
C LYS A 122 6.00 32.63 6.84
N SER A 123 4.92 32.97 7.54
CA SER A 123 4.99 33.86 8.71
C SER A 123 5.34 33.13 10.01
N MET A 124 5.25 31.80 10.02
CA MET A 124 5.74 30.98 11.13
C MET A 124 7.24 30.71 11.01
N PRO A 125 7.94 30.42 12.13
CA PRO A 125 9.36 30.10 12.14
C PRO A 125 9.62 28.66 11.64
N VAL A 126 9.11 28.34 10.45
CA VAL A 126 9.20 27.02 9.80
C VAL A 126 9.84 27.19 8.42
N SER A 127 10.81 26.34 8.09
CA SER A 127 11.47 26.37 6.78
C SER A 127 10.66 25.63 5.73
N ASP A 128 10.60 26.14 4.49
CA ASP A 128 9.96 25.48 3.34
C ASP A 128 10.49 24.05 3.14
N THR A 129 11.80 23.86 3.35
CA THR A 129 12.43 22.53 3.27
C THR A 129 11.90 21.55 4.30
N GLN A 130 11.59 22.01 5.52
CA GLN A 130 11.02 21.16 6.57
C GLN A 130 9.59 20.78 6.25
N THR A 131 8.81 21.68 5.65
CA THR A 131 7.45 21.40 5.18
C THR A 131 7.47 20.31 4.11
N VAL A 132 8.31 20.44 3.09
CA VAL A 132 8.42 19.43 2.02
C VAL A 132 8.94 18.09 2.57
N LEU A 133 9.97 18.11 3.42
CA LEU A 133 10.51 16.89 4.03
C LEU A 133 9.49 16.18 4.93
N SER A 134 8.62 16.92 5.61
CA SER A 134 7.58 16.31 6.44
C SER A 134 6.58 15.52 5.60
N LYS A 135 6.18 16.05 4.44
CA LYS A 135 5.30 15.36 3.48
C LYS A 135 5.99 14.17 2.82
N LEU A 136 7.27 14.32 2.46
CA LEU A 136 8.09 13.24 1.93
C LEU A 136 8.24 12.09 2.93
N ALA A 137 8.50 12.39 4.20
CA ALA A 137 8.59 11.40 5.27
C ALA A 137 7.26 10.68 5.50
N TRP A 138 6.13 11.37 5.35
CA TRP A 138 4.81 10.76 5.37
C TRP A 138 4.61 9.77 4.22
N ALA A 139 4.87 10.20 3.00
CA ALA A 139 4.70 9.38 1.81
C ALA A 139 5.58 8.12 1.81
N LEU A 140 6.85 8.23 2.23
CA LEU A 140 7.83 7.14 2.09
C LEU A 140 7.94 6.21 3.29
N LEU A 141 7.64 6.68 4.50
CA LEU A 141 7.90 5.93 5.73
C LEU A 141 6.64 5.76 6.57
N LEU A 142 6.02 6.86 6.99
CA LEU A 142 4.94 6.77 7.98
C LEU A 142 3.67 6.14 7.41
N ALA A 143 3.28 6.48 6.18
CA ALA A 143 2.11 5.87 5.54
C ALA A 143 2.30 4.34 5.31
N PRO A 144 3.43 3.85 4.76
CA PRO A 144 3.71 2.41 4.69
C PRO A 144 3.70 1.71 6.06
N VAL A 145 4.27 2.32 7.10
CA VAL A 145 4.26 1.75 8.46
C VAL A 145 2.83 1.62 8.98
N ILE A 146 1.98 2.63 8.80
CA ILE A 146 0.56 2.55 9.20
C ILE A 146 -0.16 1.46 8.40
N ALA A 147 0.09 1.37 7.10
CA ALA A 147 -0.49 0.33 6.26
C ALA A 147 -0.09 -1.08 6.71
N ILE A 148 1.17 -1.28 7.13
CA ILE A 148 1.62 -2.55 7.71
C ILE A 148 0.87 -2.83 9.02
N LEU A 149 0.77 -1.84 9.93
CA LEU A 149 0.08 -2.03 11.21
C LEU A 149 -1.41 -2.38 11.04
N VAL A 150 -2.12 -1.64 10.18
CA VAL A 150 -3.52 -1.91 9.84
C VAL A 150 -3.66 -3.24 9.11
N GLY A 151 -2.75 -3.51 8.17
CA GLY A 151 -2.70 -4.73 7.38
C GLY A 151 -2.45 -5.99 8.21
N VAL A 152 -1.62 -5.90 9.25
CA VAL A 152 -1.42 -6.97 10.24
C VAL A 152 -2.71 -7.24 10.99
N ALA A 153 -3.45 -6.20 11.40
CA ALA A 153 -4.75 -6.39 12.07
C ALA A 153 -5.78 -7.08 11.15
N ILE A 154 -5.86 -6.65 9.88
CA ILE A 154 -6.72 -7.29 8.87
C ILE A 154 -6.29 -8.73 8.63
N GLY A 155 -5.00 -8.97 8.42
CA GLY A 155 -4.44 -10.29 8.16
C GLY A 155 -4.63 -11.25 9.33
N ALA A 156 -4.49 -10.78 10.57
CA ALA A 156 -4.77 -11.57 11.77
C ALA A 156 -6.25 -11.94 11.87
N ALA A 157 -7.16 -11.04 11.49
CA ALA A 157 -8.58 -11.33 11.46
C ALA A 157 -8.93 -12.35 10.35
N LEU A 158 -8.33 -12.24 9.17
CA LEU A 158 -8.45 -13.24 8.10
C LEU A 158 -7.88 -14.60 8.53
N TRP A 159 -6.75 -14.60 9.23
CA TRP A 159 -6.13 -15.81 9.76
C TRP A 159 -7.04 -16.54 10.77
N LEU A 160 -7.66 -15.78 11.68
CA LEU A 160 -8.68 -16.32 12.60
C LEU A 160 -9.90 -16.89 11.86
N VAL A 161 -10.36 -16.20 10.83
CA VAL A 161 -11.47 -16.68 9.99
C VAL A 161 -11.10 -17.98 9.28
N SER A 162 -9.89 -18.09 8.73
CA SER A 162 -9.37 -19.32 8.11
C SER A 162 -9.29 -20.48 9.10
N LEU A 163 -8.82 -20.23 10.33
CA LEU A 163 -8.80 -21.21 11.42
C LEU A 163 -10.21 -21.70 11.78
N LEU A 164 -11.17 -20.78 11.95
CA LEU A 164 -12.55 -21.11 12.28
C LEU A 164 -13.22 -21.90 11.16
N ALA A 165 -13.01 -21.50 9.90
CA ALA A 165 -13.52 -22.24 8.76
C ALA A 165 -12.97 -23.67 8.73
N ALA A 166 -11.67 -23.86 8.97
CA ALA A 166 -11.06 -25.18 9.03
C ALA A 166 -11.65 -26.05 10.15
N ALA A 167 -11.87 -25.45 11.33
CA ALA A 167 -12.47 -26.13 12.47
C ALA A 167 -13.93 -26.54 12.21
N ILE A 168 -14.75 -25.62 11.67
CA ILE A 168 -16.16 -25.89 11.35
C ILE A 168 -16.28 -27.01 10.32
N ASN A 169 -15.46 -27.02 9.27
CA ASN A 169 -15.48 -28.06 8.24
C ASN A 169 -14.91 -29.42 8.72
N GLY A 170 -14.39 -29.48 9.96
CA GLY A 170 -13.83 -30.70 10.54
C GLY A 170 -12.58 -31.19 9.82
N LEU A 171 -11.76 -30.27 9.28
CA LEU A 171 -10.53 -30.64 8.60
C LEU A 171 -9.51 -31.21 9.61
N PRO A 172 -8.96 -32.43 9.37
CA PRO A 172 -7.91 -32.98 10.21
C PRO A 172 -6.67 -32.10 10.02
N SER A 173 -6.24 -31.39 11.08
CA SER A 173 -5.19 -30.33 11.11
C SER A 173 -5.64 -28.86 11.09
N ALA A 174 -6.86 -28.54 11.52
CA ALA A 174 -7.25 -27.13 11.76
C ALA A 174 -6.25 -26.37 12.66
N GLY A 175 -5.67 -27.03 13.68
CA GLY A 175 -4.63 -26.45 14.54
C GLY A 175 -3.30 -26.16 13.83
N ALA A 176 -3.03 -26.78 12.67
CA ALA A 176 -1.81 -26.54 11.90
C ALA A 176 -1.76 -25.12 11.30
N VAL A 177 -2.91 -24.47 11.14
CA VAL A 177 -2.99 -23.04 10.79
C VAL A 177 -2.33 -22.16 11.85
N VAL A 178 -2.20 -22.62 13.09
CA VAL A 178 -1.52 -21.88 14.16
C VAL A 178 -0.10 -22.37 14.39
N THR A 179 0.12 -23.69 14.33
CA THR A 179 1.43 -24.27 14.67
C THR A 179 2.45 -24.21 13.53
N GLU A 180 2.00 -24.29 12.28
CA GLU A 180 2.86 -24.29 11.09
C GLU A 180 2.94 -22.90 10.41
N SER A 181 2.16 -21.93 10.89
CA SER A 181 2.25 -20.55 10.40
C SER A 181 3.44 -19.82 11.04
N HIS A 182 4.11 -19.00 10.25
CA HIS A 182 5.31 -18.26 10.63
C HIS A 182 5.07 -16.74 10.60
N PRO A 183 4.15 -16.20 11.42
CA PRO A 183 3.71 -14.80 11.37
C PRO A 183 4.86 -13.81 11.60
N LEU A 184 5.77 -14.13 12.53
CA LEU A 184 6.93 -13.28 12.84
C LEU A 184 7.92 -13.21 11.67
N ARG A 185 8.06 -14.31 10.91
CA ARG A 185 8.93 -14.33 9.73
C ARG A 185 8.34 -13.50 8.60
N VAL A 186 7.03 -13.61 8.37
CA VAL A 186 6.31 -12.78 7.40
C VAL A 186 6.47 -11.29 7.74
N LEU A 187 6.23 -10.91 9.01
CA LEU A 187 6.36 -9.53 9.45
C LEU A 187 7.81 -9.02 9.35
N GLY A 188 8.78 -9.84 9.76
CA GLY A 188 10.21 -9.51 9.66
C GLY A 188 10.63 -9.26 8.21
N ASN A 189 10.22 -10.12 7.28
CA ASN A 189 10.50 -9.95 5.85
C ASN A 189 9.91 -8.64 5.30
N ILE A 190 8.68 -8.31 5.69
CA ILE A 190 8.01 -7.09 5.25
C ILE A 190 8.67 -5.84 5.84
N LEU A 191 9.09 -5.87 7.11
CA LEU A 191 9.78 -4.73 7.73
C LEU A 191 11.14 -4.46 7.09
N VAL A 192 11.88 -5.52 6.72
CA VAL A 192 13.19 -5.40 6.06
C VAL A 192 13.08 -4.78 4.67
N ILE A 193 11.95 -4.95 3.97
CA ILE A 193 11.79 -4.39 2.63
C ILE A 193 11.35 -2.91 2.64
N VAL A 194 10.84 -2.37 3.75
CA VAL A 194 10.36 -0.98 3.84
C VAL A 194 11.43 0.05 3.43
N PRO A 195 12.69 -0.01 3.89
CA PRO A 195 13.72 0.93 3.46
C PRO A 195 14.04 0.82 1.97
N VAL A 196 14.02 -0.40 1.42
CA VAL A 196 14.24 -0.65 -0.01
C VAL A 196 13.09 -0.03 -0.82
N TYR A 197 11.85 -0.24 -0.38
CA TYR A 197 10.68 0.42 -0.96
C TYR A 197 10.80 1.95 -0.91
N ALA A 198 11.17 2.52 0.23
CA ALA A 198 11.30 3.97 0.37
C ALA A 198 12.34 4.54 -0.60
N LEU A 199 13.49 3.87 -0.75
CA LEU A 199 14.53 4.28 -1.70
C LEU A 199 14.07 4.15 -3.16
N TRP A 200 13.28 3.13 -3.46
CA TRP A 200 12.80 2.87 -4.82
C TRP A 200 11.62 3.77 -5.22
N ALA A 201 10.78 4.15 -4.25
CA ALA A 201 9.65 5.06 -4.43
C ALA A 201 10.07 6.55 -4.40
N LEU A 202 11.31 6.87 -4.00
CA LEU A 202 11.80 8.25 -3.96
C LEU A 202 11.62 9.02 -5.29
N PRO A 203 11.99 8.46 -6.46
CA PRO A 203 11.84 9.16 -7.73
C PRO A 203 10.37 9.40 -8.09
N THR A 204 9.49 8.42 -7.83
CA THR A 204 8.06 8.54 -8.15
C THR A 204 7.39 9.54 -7.23
N VAL A 205 7.60 9.46 -5.92
CA VAL A 205 7.09 10.44 -4.95
C VAL A 205 7.64 11.84 -5.23
N GLY A 206 8.94 11.95 -5.54
CA GLY A 206 9.57 13.21 -5.92
C GLY A 206 8.95 13.82 -7.17
N TRP A 207 8.66 13.01 -8.19
CA TRP A 207 7.94 13.44 -9.40
C TRP A 207 6.53 13.95 -9.09
N LEU A 208 5.75 13.20 -8.31
CA LEU A 208 4.39 13.59 -7.92
C LEU A 208 4.38 14.90 -7.14
N MET A 209 5.30 15.07 -6.19
CA MET A 209 5.44 16.31 -5.43
C MET A 209 5.92 17.48 -6.30
N LEU A 210 6.80 17.23 -7.28
CA LEU A 210 7.21 18.25 -8.26
C LEU A 210 6.01 18.70 -9.11
N CYS A 211 5.20 17.77 -9.62
CA CYS A 211 3.98 18.10 -10.35
C CYS A 211 2.98 18.85 -9.45
N SER A 212 2.85 18.46 -8.19
CA SER A 212 2.02 19.13 -7.18
C SER A 212 2.48 20.59 -6.95
N ALA A 213 3.79 20.83 -6.92
CA ALA A 213 4.40 22.14 -6.73
C ALA A 213 4.44 23.00 -8.00
N TRP A 214 4.33 22.42 -9.18
CA TRP A 214 4.45 23.17 -10.43
C TRP A 214 3.09 23.47 -11.08
N ALA A 215 2.17 22.50 -11.07
CA ALA A 215 0.90 22.62 -11.78
C ALA A 215 0.04 23.77 -11.23
N ARG A 216 -0.51 24.59 -12.15
CA ARG A 216 -1.45 25.67 -11.82
C ARG A 216 -2.89 25.18 -11.67
N ARG A 217 -3.24 24.12 -12.42
CA ARG A 217 -4.53 23.42 -12.38
C ARG A 217 -4.27 21.94 -12.69
N PHE A 218 -5.03 21.06 -12.04
CA PHE A 218 -5.02 19.61 -12.24
C PHE A 218 -3.62 18.95 -12.20
N PRO A 219 -2.93 18.90 -11.04
CA PRO A 219 -1.62 18.24 -10.90
C PRO A 219 -1.58 16.81 -11.42
N PHE A 220 -2.67 16.07 -11.22
CA PHE A 220 -2.85 14.71 -11.73
C PHE A 220 -2.63 14.61 -13.24
N LEU A 221 -3.18 15.55 -14.00
CA LEU A 221 -3.06 15.56 -15.46
C LEU A 221 -1.59 15.66 -15.85
N TRP A 222 -0.83 16.58 -15.26
CA TRP A 222 0.59 16.74 -15.56
C TRP A 222 1.42 15.52 -15.16
N ALA A 223 1.14 14.95 -13.99
CA ALA A 223 1.87 13.81 -13.47
C ALA A 223 1.74 12.56 -14.35
N VAL A 224 0.55 12.33 -14.93
CA VAL A 224 0.26 11.15 -15.76
C VAL A 224 0.49 11.43 -17.24
N LEU A 225 0.09 12.61 -17.72
CA LEU A 225 0.14 12.96 -19.14
C LEU A 225 1.57 13.14 -19.64
N ILE A 226 2.48 13.72 -18.85
CA ILE A 226 3.87 13.92 -19.29
C ILE A 226 4.55 12.57 -19.58
N PRO A 227 4.64 11.60 -18.64
CA PRO A 227 5.28 10.32 -18.91
C PRO A 227 4.60 9.55 -20.05
N PHE A 228 3.27 9.63 -20.14
CA PHE A 228 2.52 8.96 -21.19
C PHE A 228 2.81 9.55 -22.58
N LEU A 229 2.74 10.89 -22.72
CA LEU A 229 3.02 11.56 -23.99
C LEU A 229 4.47 11.40 -24.43
N THR A 230 5.43 11.46 -23.50
CA THR A 230 6.85 11.23 -23.85
C THR A 230 7.06 9.82 -24.37
N CYS A 231 6.47 8.80 -23.72
CA CYS A 231 6.52 7.41 -24.18
C CYS A 231 5.87 7.24 -25.56
N ALA A 232 4.70 7.86 -25.78
CA ALA A 232 3.99 7.83 -27.05
C ALA A 232 4.80 8.52 -28.18
N MET A 233 5.40 9.67 -27.90
CA MET A 233 6.25 10.39 -28.86
C MET A 233 7.52 9.61 -29.19
N VAL A 234 8.19 9.02 -28.19
CA VAL A 234 9.36 8.16 -28.44
C VAL A 234 8.97 6.95 -29.27
N SER A 235 7.80 6.34 -29.00
CA SER A 235 7.27 5.23 -29.80
C SER A 235 6.97 5.66 -31.24
N LEU A 236 6.40 6.85 -31.46
CA LEU A 236 6.13 7.37 -32.79
C LEU A 236 7.43 7.64 -33.57
N VAL A 237 8.41 8.28 -32.93
CA VAL A 237 9.73 8.55 -33.55
C VAL A 237 10.41 7.23 -33.90
N ALA A 238 10.45 6.27 -32.97
CA ALA A 238 11.02 4.95 -33.22
C ALA A 238 10.30 4.19 -34.35
N LEU A 239 8.98 4.34 -34.48
CA LEU A 239 8.23 3.76 -35.60
C LEU A 239 8.64 4.38 -36.94
N ILE A 240 8.72 5.71 -37.01
CA ILE A 240 9.09 6.43 -38.24
C ILE A 240 10.55 6.12 -38.62
N THR A 241 11.47 6.19 -37.66
CA THR A 241 12.88 5.88 -37.89
C THR A 241 13.07 4.41 -38.26
N GLY A 242 12.35 3.48 -37.61
CA GLY A 242 12.41 2.07 -37.93
C GLY A 242 11.89 1.77 -39.34
N ALA A 243 10.81 2.42 -39.77
CA ALA A 243 10.30 2.33 -41.13
C ALA A 243 11.26 2.90 -42.18
N ALA A 244 11.97 3.99 -41.85
CA ALA A 244 12.91 4.65 -42.77
C ALA A 244 14.30 3.96 -42.87
N THR A 245 14.75 3.30 -41.79
CA THR A 245 16.13 2.76 -41.68
C THR A 245 16.20 1.24 -41.57
N GLY A 246 15.06 0.55 -41.45
CA GLY A 246 14.99 -0.90 -41.21
C GLY A 246 15.42 -1.32 -39.79
N MET A 247 15.72 -0.38 -38.90
CA MET A 247 16.09 -0.68 -37.50
C MET A 247 14.88 -1.18 -36.71
N LYS A 248 15.05 -2.30 -36.00
CA LYS A 248 14.03 -2.86 -35.10
C LYS A 248 14.17 -2.24 -33.71
N PHE A 249 13.16 -1.48 -33.28
CA PHE A 249 13.10 -0.91 -31.94
C PHE A 249 12.30 -1.82 -31.00
N PRO A 250 12.76 -2.04 -29.74
CA PRO A 250 12.06 -2.88 -28.78
C PRO A 250 10.93 -2.10 -28.08
N PHE A 251 9.83 -1.82 -28.81
CA PHE A 251 8.66 -1.12 -28.27
C PHE A 251 8.09 -1.79 -27.02
N ALA A 252 8.05 -3.12 -27.00
CA ALA A 252 7.56 -3.90 -25.86
C ALA A 252 8.37 -3.64 -24.58
N SER A 253 9.70 -3.49 -24.69
CA SER A 253 10.56 -3.22 -23.53
C SER A 253 10.36 -1.81 -22.98
N LEU A 254 10.12 -0.84 -23.88
CA LEU A 254 9.90 0.56 -23.53
C LEU A 254 8.57 0.72 -22.78
N TRP A 255 7.50 0.15 -23.33
CA TRP A 255 6.18 0.14 -22.67
C TRP A 255 6.17 -0.71 -21.40
N TYR A 256 6.88 -1.84 -21.37
CA TYR A 256 7.06 -2.63 -20.15
C TYR A 256 7.75 -1.84 -19.04
N THR A 257 8.79 -1.08 -19.38
CA THR A 257 9.52 -0.28 -18.38
C THR A 257 8.65 0.85 -17.83
N VAL A 258 7.90 1.54 -18.69
CA VAL A 258 7.02 2.65 -18.26
C VAL A 258 5.82 2.14 -17.46
N TRP A 259 5.20 1.03 -17.87
CA TRP A 259 3.99 0.52 -17.24
C TRP A 259 4.28 -0.28 -15.97
N TYR A 260 5.38 -1.05 -15.93
CA TYR A 260 5.66 -2.01 -14.87
C TYR A 260 6.78 -1.58 -13.91
N ARG A 261 7.63 -0.60 -14.30
CA ARG A 261 8.71 -0.08 -13.42
C ARG A 261 8.52 1.40 -13.02
N GLY A 262 7.54 2.10 -13.60
CA GLY A 262 7.26 3.52 -13.35
C GLY A 262 6.05 3.82 -12.46
N VAL A 263 5.29 2.79 -12.06
CA VAL A 263 4.15 2.84 -11.12
C VAL A 263 4.52 2.01 -9.89
#